data_AF-A0A838QHP1-F1
#
_entry.id   AF-A0A838QHP1-F1
#
_cell.length_a   1.000
_cell.length_b   1.000
_cell.length_c   1.000
_cell.angle_alpha   90.00
_cell.angle_beta   90.00
_cell.angle_gamma   90.00
#
_symmetry.space_group_name_H-M   'P 1'
#
loop_
_entity.id
_entity.type
_entity.pdbx_description
1 polymer ?
#
loop_
_entity_poly.entity_id
_entity_poly.type
_entity_poly.pdbx_seq_one_letter_code
_entity_poly.pdbx_strand_id
1 'polypeptide(L)'
;TGTVTLPEGTEMVMPGDNIKVDVVLVSAIACEEGLRFAIREGGKTVGAGVVTKILAESKPEEKKAAAAPGAAPAAKPEKKK
;
A
#
# COMPACT_ATOMS: atom_id res chain seq x y z
N THR A 1 -10.00 6.75 -4.95
CA THR A 1 -8.52 6.63 -4.97
C THR A 1 -8.14 5.47 -4.08
N GLY A 2 -7.06 4.75 -4.41
CA GLY A 2 -6.65 3.55 -3.69
C GLY A 2 -5.18 3.25 -3.94
N THR A 3 -4.57 2.45 -3.08
CA THR A 3 -3.20 1.99 -3.21
C THR A 3 -3.19 0.54 -3.72
N VAL A 4 -2.27 0.24 -4.62
CA VAL A 4 -2.09 -1.11 -5.19
C VAL A 4 -0.81 -1.72 -4.64
N THR A 5 -0.89 -2.95 -4.16
CA THR A 5 0.26 -3.74 -3.72
C THR A 5 0.56 -4.80 -4.78
N LEU A 6 1.80 -4.84 -5.25
CA LEU A 6 2.26 -5.85 -6.19
C LEU A 6 2.72 -7.10 -5.43
N PRO A 7 2.59 -8.30 -6.04
CA PRO A 7 3.10 -9.53 -5.45
C PRO A 7 4.63 -9.51 -5.35
N GLU A 8 5.16 -10.24 -4.36
CA GLU A 8 6.60 -10.36 -4.13
C GLU A 8 7.32 -10.84 -5.40
N GLY A 9 8.37 -10.14 -5.79
CA GLY A 9 9.16 -10.43 -7.01
C GLY A 9 8.66 -9.75 -8.28
N THR A 10 7.56 -8.98 -8.24
CA THR A 10 7.13 -8.13 -9.36
C THR A 10 7.44 -6.67 -9.08
N GLU A 11 8.60 -6.21 -9.56
CA GLU A 11 9.01 -4.79 -9.39
C GLU A 11 8.31 -3.86 -10.37
N MET A 12 7.93 -4.37 -11.55
CA MET A 12 7.37 -3.57 -12.63
C MET A 12 6.38 -4.41 -13.43
N VAL A 13 5.32 -3.75 -13.89
CA VAL A 13 4.26 -4.33 -14.71
C VAL A 13 4.30 -3.65 -16.06
N MET A 14 4.41 -4.43 -17.14
CA MET A 14 4.45 -3.88 -18.49
C MET A 14 3.03 -3.79 -19.09
N PRO A 15 2.79 -2.87 -20.03
CA PRO A 15 1.53 -2.82 -20.76
C PRO A 15 1.27 -4.14 -21.50
N GLY A 16 0.14 -4.78 -21.22
CA GLY A 16 -0.24 -6.07 -21.80
C GLY A 16 -0.06 -7.27 -20.86
N ASP A 17 0.55 -7.08 -19.69
CA ASP A 17 0.69 -8.14 -18.69
C ASP A 17 -0.59 -8.33 -17.88
N ASN A 18 -0.92 -9.61 -17.64
CA ASN A 18 -2.04 -9.99 -16.79
C ASN A 18 -1.52 -10.42 -15.42
N ILE A 19 -1.81 -9.63 -14.39
CA ILE A 19 -1.39 -9.92 -13.02
C ILE A 19 -2.56 -9.84 -12.04
N LYS A 20 -2.43 -10.54 -10.91
CA LYS A 20 -3.31 -10.39 -9.75
C LYS A 20 -2.65 -9.42 -8.79
N VAL A 21 -3.39 -8.39 -8.39
CA VAL A 21 -2.92 -7.35 -7.47
C VAL A 21 -3.91 -7.16 -6.35
N ASP A 22 -3.40 -6.80 -5.18
CA ASP A 22 -4.23 -6.43 -4.04
C ASP A 22 -4.43 -4.91 -4.06
N VAL A 23 -5.69 -4.48 -3.97
CA VAL A 23 -6.06 -3.06 -4.06
C VAL A 23 -6.78 -2.65 -2.79
N VAL A 24 -6.25 -1.63 -2.13
CA VAL A 24 -6.85 -1.02 -0.94
C VAL A 24 -7.50 0.30 -1.33
N LEU A 25 -8.80 0.41 -1.13
CA LEU A 25 -9.56 1.63 -1.40
C LEU A 25 -9.49 2.56 -0.18
N VAL A 26 -9.34 3.87 -0.42
CA VAL A 26 -9.32 4.88 0.66
C VAL A 26 -10.69 5.05 1.32
N SER A 27 -11.76 4.76 0.58
CA SER A 27 -13.13 4.91 1.06
C SER A 27 -13.91 3.64 0.77
N ALA A 28 -14.86 3.32 1.65
CA ALA A 28 -15.73 2.17 1.49
C ALA A 28 -16.61 2.37 0.25
N ILE A 29 -16.57 1.38 -0.64
CA ILE A 29 -17.40 1.31 -1.85
C ILE A 29 -18.03 -0.08 -1.85
N ALA A 30 -19.31 -0.15 -2.22
CA ALA A 30 -19.97 -1.44 -2.43
C ALA A 30 -19.28 -2.16 -3.59
N CYS A 31 -18.73 -3.33 -3.33
CA CYS A 31 -18.04 -4.15 -4.31
C CYS A 31 -18.56 -5.59 -4.24
N GLU A 32 -18.60 -6.24 -5.39
CA GLU A 32 -19.02 -7.63 -5.54
C GLU A 32 -17.99 -8.37 -6.41
N GLU A 33 -17.86 -9.69 -6.20
CA GLU A 33 -17.03 -10.53 -7.06
C GLU A 33 -17.58 -10.53 -8.50
N GLY A 34 -16.69 -10.42 -9.48
CA GLY A 34 -17.07 -10.27 -10.89
C GLY A 34 -17.29 -8.83 -11.35
N LEU A 35 -17.30 -7.85 -10.44
CA LEU A 35 -17.43 -6.44 -10.80
C LEU A 35 -16.23 -5.98 -11.63
N ARG A 36 -16.51 -5.34 -12.77
CA ARG A 36 -15.50 -4.76 -13.67
C ARG A 36 -15.16 -3.35 -13.22
N PHE A 37 -13.87 -3.03 -13.20
CA PHE A 37 -13.38 -1.70 -12.89
C PHE A 37 -12.29 -1.26 -13.87
N ALA A 38 -12.06 0.05 -13.94
CA ALA A 38 -11.00 0.65 -14.73
C ALA A 38 -10.04 1.41 -13.80
N ILE A 39 -8.75 1.26 -14.03
CA ILE A 39 -7.70 2.00 -13.34
C ILE A 39 -7.37 3.22 -14.18
N ARG A 40 -7.47 4.41 -13.58
CA ARG A 40 -7.20 5.67 -14.26
C ARG A 40 -6.17 6.49 -13.50
N GLU A 41 -5.18 6.98 -14.22
CA GLU A 41 -4.11 7.84 -13.72
C GLU A 41 -3.95 9.02 -14.68
N GLY A 42 -3.80 10.25 -14.14
CA GLY A 42 -3.58 11.45 -14.95
C GLY A 42 -4.66 11.70 -16.03
N GLY A 43 -5.89 11.23 -15.80
CA GLY A 43 -7.00 11.33 -16.76
C GLY A 43 -7.03 10.25 -17.85
N LYS A 44 -6.04 9.36 -17.92
CA LYS A 44 -5.99 8.25 -18.88
C LYS A 44 -6.33 6.93 -18.20
N THR A 45 -6.93 6.02 -18.95
CA THR A 45 -7.16 4.63 -18.49
C THR A 45 -5.89 3.84 -18.73
N VAL A 46 -5.29 3.33 -17.65
CA VAL A 46 -4.01 2.60 -17.66
C VAL A 46 -4.20 1.10 -17.49
N GLY A 47 -5.38 0.66 -17.03
CA GLY A 47 -5.70 -0.75 -16.88
C GLY A 47 -7.19 -1.00 -16.72
N ALA A 48 -7.59 -2.25 -16.92
CA ALA A 48 -8.93 -2.74 -16.66
C ALA A 48 -8.83 -4.04 -15.86
N GLY A 49 -9.78 -4.25 -14.95
CA GLY A 49 -9.75 -5.39 -14.05
C GLY A 49 -11.13 -5.90 -13.68
N VAL A 50 -11.15 -7.09 -13.10
CA VAL A 50 -12.33 -7.72 -12.49
C VAL A 50 -11.98 -8.05 -11.05
N VAL A 51 -12.91 -7.77 -10.14
CA VAL A 51 -12.79 -8.18 -8.74
C VAL A 51 -12.90 -9.70 -8.68
N THR A 52 -11.83 -10.36 -8.23
CA THR A 52 -11.80 -11.83 -8.10
C THR A 52 -12.13 -12.31 -6.70
N LYS A 53 -11.76 -11.54 -5.67
CA LYS A 53 -12.03 -11.83 -4.26
C LYS A 53 -12.06 -10.53 -3.47
N ILE A 54 -12.98 -10.43 -2.53
CA ILE A 54 -13.04 -9.29 -1.60
C ILE A 54 -12.26 -9.65 -0.33
N LEU A 55 -11.19 -8.90 -0.07
CA LEU A 55 -10.41 -9.03 1.15
C LEU A 55 -11.02 -8.11 2.21
N ALA A 56 -11.63 -8.70 3.24
CA ALA A 56 -12.22 -7.95 4.34
C ALA A 56 -11.14 -7.52 5.33
N GLU A 57 -10.44 -6.42 5.07
CA GLU A 57 -9.64 -5.76 6.12
C GLU A 57 -10.54 -4.86 6.97
N SER A 58 -11.16 -5.48 7.96
CA SER A 58 -11.80 -4.80 9.07
C SER A 58 -10.75 -4.21 10.02
N LYS A 59 -10.24 -3.02 9.73
CA LYS A 59 -9.90 -1.92 10.67
C LYS A 59 -8.91 -0.94 10.04
N PRO A 60 -9.13 0.38 10.15
CA PRO A 60 -8.09 1.36 9.93
C PRO A 60 -7.15 1.33 11.14
N GLU A 61 -6.22 0.39 11.19
CA GLU A 61 -5.10 0.50 12.12
C GLU A 61 -3.96 1.21 11.39
N GLU A 62 -3.93 2.52 11.62
CA GLU A 62 -2.74 3.36 11.73
C GLU A 62 -1.42 2.63 11.40
N LYS A 63 -0.97 2.72 10.13
CA LYS A 63 0.41 2.39 9.79
C LYS A 63 1.31 3.51 10.32
N LYS A 64 1.49 3.49 11.64
CA LYS A 64 2.62 3.94 12.44
C LYS A 64 3.48 5.02 11.77
N ALA A 65 3.20 6.26 12.14
CA ALA A 65 4.25 7.28 12.22
C ALA A 65 5.39 6.71 13.08
N ALA A 66 6.51 6.35 12.44
CA ALA A 66 7.76 6.14 13.15
C ALA A 66 8.34 7.52 13.50
N ALA A 67 7.82 8.13 14.56
CA ALA A 67 8.56 9.10 15.33
C ALA A 67 9.60 8.34 16.17
N ALA A 68 10.86 8.75 16.10
CA ALA A 68 11.83 8.48 17.15
C ALA A 68 12.12 9.81 17.87
N PRO A 69 11.55 10.06 19.06
CA PRO A 69 12.06 11.05 19.98
C PRO A 69 13.05 10.38 20.94
N GLY A 70 14.26 10.96 21.05
CA GLY A 70 15.30 10.48 21.95
C GLY A 70 16.51 11.41 22.03
N ALA A 71 16.29 12.70 22.35
CA ALA A 71 17.27 13.45 23.14
C ALA A 71 17.07 13.02 24.61
N ALA A 72 18.03 12.91 25.53
CA ALA A 72 19.40 13.39 25.73
C ALA A 72 20.03 12.46 26.82
N PRO A 73 21.08 12.80 27.62
CA PRO A 73 22.12 13.83 27.54
C PRO A 73 23.55 13.25 27.77
N ALA A 74 24.52 14.14 27.92
CA ALA A 74 25.96 13.93 28.02
C ALA A 74 26.46 12.97 29.13
N ALA A 75 27.59 12.29 28.84
CA ALA A 75 28.57 11.87 29.83
C ALA A 75 30.00 11.94 29.24
N LYS A 76 30.81 12.85 29.80
CA LYS A 76 32.29 12.86 29.86
C LYS A 76 32.62 13.36 31.28
N PRO A 77 33.78 13.07 31.92
CA PRO A 77 34.98 12.32 31.50
C PRO A 77 35.57 11.36 32.60
N GLU A 78 36.73 10.72 32.30
CA GLU A 78 37.79 10.23 33.25
C GLU A 78 37.46 9.03 34.18
N LYS A 79 38.31 8.03 34.49
CA LYS A 79 39.78 7.85 34.50
C LYS A 79 40.10 6.34 34.49
N LYS A 80 41.04 5.88 33.66
CA LYS A 80 41.84 4.67 33.92
C LYS A 80 43.21 4.74 33.22
N LYS A 81 44.13 5.49 33.80
CA LYS A 81 45.49 5.08 34.22
C LYS A 81 46.20 6.29 34.82
#